data_AF-K1VKA7-F1
#
_entry.id   AF-K1VKA7-F1
#
_cell.length_a   1.000
_cell.length_b   1.000
_cell.length_c   1.000
_cell.angle_alpha   90.00
_cell.angle_beta   90.00
_cell.angle_gamma   90.00
#
_symmetry.space_group_name_H-M   'P 1'
#
loop_
_entity.id
_entity.type
_entity.pdbx_description
1 polymer ?
#
loop_
_entity_poly.entity_id
_entity_poly.type
_entity_poly.pdbx_seq_one_letter_code
_entity_poly.pdbx_strand_id
1 'polypeptide(L)'
;MSNHPPEDDPASDLRYISSLPPRLRTSEDSALRSELELELERVRSAPLNDKDAPPPVHAPHAGHVDPPPDGGLTAWLTVIGSAFSILCVLGLVTGAGQLQAYYLKHQLSNYSTSTVAWIASTQITLTFGGAVISGALFDAYSARPLVMASTIGQVGSLVALAC
;
A
#
# COMPACT_ATOMS: atom_id res chain seq x y z
N MET A 1 -6.67 58.38 25.64
CA MET A 1 -7.72 58.19 24.61
C MET A 1 -7.49 56.82 24.00
N SER A 2 -8.43 55.90 24.24
CA SER A 2 -8.75 54.67 23.49
C SER A 2 -7.59 53.92 22.81
N ASN A 3 -7.27 52.67 23.14
CA ASN A 3 -8.21 51.56 23.10
C ASN A 3 -7.66 50.34 23.85
N HIS A 4 -8.53 49.69 24.62
CA HIS A 4 -8.74 48.25 24.69
C HIS A 4 -7.70 47.38 23.95
N PRO A 5 -6.98 46.44 24.61
CA PRO A 5 -6.48 45.27 23.92
C PRO A 5 -7.65 44.29 23.79
N PRO A 6 -8.07 43.97 22.57
CA PRO A 6 -8.47 42.59 22.37
C PRO A 6 -7.95 42.07 21.04
N GLU A 7 -7.38 40.89 21.10
CA GLU A 7 -7.65 39.75 20.22
C GLU A 7 -6.36 38.97 20.06
N ASP A 8 -6.42 37.74 20.58
CA ASP A 8 -5.52 36.62 20.32
C ASP A 8 -5.58 36.24 18.83
N ASP A 9 -5.22 37.17 17.93
CA ASP A 9 -5.06 36.90 16.51
C ASP A 9 -3.62 36.39 16.29
N PRO A 10 -3.41 35.10 15.99
CA PRO A 10 -2.08 34.55 15.72
C PRO A 10 -1.41 35.26 14.53
N ALA A 11 -2.19 35.91 13.65
CA ALA A 11 -1.64 36.67 12.54
C ALA A 11 -1.08 38.05 12.95
N SER A 12 -1.43 38.56 14.14
CA SER A 12 -0.87 39.80 14.69
C SER A 12 0.49 39.56 15.35
N ASP A 13 0.62 38.46 16.09
CA ASP A 13 1.88 38.00 16.70
C ASP A 13 2.92 37.63 15.64
N LEU A 14 2.50 36.93 14.58
CA LEU A 14 3.38 36.62 13.46
C LEU A 14 3.88 37.89 12.74
N ARG A 15 3.05 38.94 12.67
CA ARG A 15 3.47 40.23 12.11
C ARG A 15 4.45 40.97 13.04
N TYR A 16 4.20 40.95 14.34
CA TYR A 16 5.11 41.52 15.35
C TYR A 16 6.48 40.83 15.31
N ILE A 17 6.51 39.49 15.36
CA ILE A 17 7.74 38.68 15.25
C ILE A 17 8.44 38.91 13.91
N SER A 18 7.68 39.06 12.81
CA SER A 18 8.23 39.35 11.47
C SER A 18 8.92 40.72 11.39
N SER A 19 8.50 41.67 12.24
CA SER A 19 8.98 43.07 12.26
C SER A 19 10.13 43.33 13.23
N LEU A 20 10.47 42.38 14.11
CA LEU A 20 11.62 42.51 15.01
C LEU A 20 12.96 42.51 14.24
N PRO A 21 13.96 43.28 14.69
CA PRO A 21 15.27 43.30 14.05
C PRO A 21 15.91 41.89 14.09
N PRO A 22 16.65 41.47 13.04
CA PRO A 22 17.12 40.09 12.88
C PRO A 22 17.95 39.53 14.06
N ARG A 23 18.56 40.42 14.85
CA ARG A 23 19.40 40.08 16.01
C ARG A 23 18.60 39.55 17.21
N LEU A 24 17.34 39.94 17.37
CA LEU A 24 16.50 39.51 18.50
C LEU A 24 15.78 38.19 18.20
N ARG A 25 15.29 38.02 16.95
CA ARG A 25 14.71 36.75 16.48
C ARG A 25 15.69 35.58 16.64
N THR A 26 16.95 35.81 16.27
CA THR A 26 18.02 34.80 16.39
C THR A 26 18.44 34.53 17.84
N SER A 27 18.33 35.51 18.74
CA SER A 27 18.64 35.35 20.16
C SER A 27 17.61 34.48 20.87
N GLU A 28 16.32 34.72 20.64
CA GLU A 28 15.23 33.93 21.22
C GLU A 28 15.19 32.51 20.64
N ASP A 29 15.41 32.37 19.32
CA ASP A 29 15.57 31.07 18.66
C ASP A 29 16.79 30.30 19.21
N SER A 30 17.90 30.99 19.51
CA SER A 30 19.10 30.35 20.06
C SER A 30 18.94 29.91 21.51
N ALA A 31 18.26 30.72 22.33
CA ALA A 31 17.97 30.40 23.72
C ALA A 31 16.99 29.22 23.81
N LEU A 32 15.91 29.27 23.03
CA LEU A 32 14.91 28.19 22.96
C LEU A 32 15.52 26.88 22.43
N ARG A 33 16.41 26.96 21.42
CA ARG A 33 17.16 25.80 20.94
C ARG A 33 18.09 25.24 22.01
N SER A 34 18.75 26.09 22.80
CA SER A 34 19.62 25.62 23.89
C SER A 34 18.84 24.98 25.04
N GLU A 35 17.66 25.52 25.40
CA GLU A 35 16.78 24.91 26.40
C GLU A 35 16.21 23.59 25.91
N LEU A 36 15.83 23.51 24.63
CA LEU A 36 15.33 22.29 24.01
C LEU A 36 16.43 21.21 23.95
N GLU A 37 17.65 21.56 23.59
CA GLU A 37 18.79 20.64 23.58
C GLU A 37 19.14 20.17 24.99
N LEU A 38 19.05 21.04 26.00
CA LEU A 38 19.24 20.69 27.41
C LEU A 38 18.14 19.77 27.94
N GLU A 39 16.89 20.00 27.56
CA GLU A 39 15.76 19.10 27.89
C GLU A 39 15.88 17.76 27.16
N LEU A 40 16.29 17.75 25.89
CA LEU A 40 16.50 16.52 25.11
C LEU A 40 17.66 15.70 25.67
N GLU A 41 18.77 16.34 26.04
CA GLU A 41 19.90 15.67 26.69
C GLU A 41 19.53 15.21 28.12
N ARG A 42 18.70 15.97 28.86
CA ARG A 42 18.14 15.55 30.16
C ARG A 42 17.23 14.33 30.01
N VAL A 43 16.37 14.27 28.99
CA VAL A 43 15.51 13.11 28.68
C VAL A 43 16.35 11.92 28.24
N ARG A 44 17.43 12.15 27.48
CA ARG A 44 18.35 11.10 27.00
C ARG A 44 19.22 10.52 28.11
N SER A 45 19.65 11.35 29.07
CA SER A 45 20.53 10.98 30.18
C SER A 45 19.78 10.53 31.43
N ALA A 46 18.48 10.78 31.52
CA ALA A 46 17.63 10.20 32.55
C ALA A 46 17.71 8.66 32.44
N PRO A 47 17.97 7.95 33.56
CA PRO A 47 17.94 6.49 33.54
C PRO A 47 16.56 6.08 33.08
N LEU A 48 16.48 5.30 31.99
CA LEU A 48 15.24 4.65 31.55
C LEU A 48 14.76 3.80 32.72
N ASN A 49 13.88 4.35 33.54
CA ASN A 49 13.23 3.62 34.60
C ASN A 49 12.30 2.65 33.90
N ASP A 50 12.68 1.37 33.86
CA ASP A 50 11.95 0.27 33.20
C ASP A 50 10.48 0.15 33.68
N LYS A 51 10.14 0.85 34.77
CA LYS A 51 8.81 0.95 35.37
C LYS A 51 7.87 1.98 34.76
N ASP A 52 8.37 2.97 34.04
CA ASP A 52 7.56 4.02 33.39
C ASP A 52 7.55 3.89 31.86
N ALA A 53 8.09 2.78 31.33
CA ALA A 53 7.85 2.40 29.96
C ALA A 53 6.33 2.32 29.73
N PRO A 54 5.79 2.89 28.63
CA PRO A 54 4.38 2.66 28.28
C PRO A 54 4.12 1.15 28.35
N PRO A 55 2.97 0.71 28.91
CA PRO A 55 2.66 -0.71 29.01
C PRO A 55 2.92 -1.29 27.64
N PRO A 56 3.62 -2.44 27.52
CA PRO A 56 4.11 -2.94 26.25
C PRO A 56 2.94 -2.90 25.29
N VAL A 57 2.96 -1.90 24.39
CA VAL A 57 2.19 -1.91 23.16
C VAL A 57 2.50 -3.29 22.66
N HIS A 58 1.50 -4.15 22.50
CA HIS A 58 1.70 -5.53 22.08
C HIS A 58 2.54 -5.50 20.80
N ALA A 59 3.85 -5.49 20.98
CA ALA A 59 4.81 -5.72 19.95
C ALA A 59 4.44 -7.14 19.56
N PRO A 60 4.04 -7.37 18.30
CA PRO A 60 3.92 -8.73 17.81
C PRO A 60 5.20 -9.40 18.23
N HIS A 61 5.08 -10.43 19.08
CA HIS A 61 6.15 -11.17 19.71
C HIS A 61 7.44 -10.98 18.93
N ALA A 62 8.46 -10.36 19.54
CA ALA A 62 9.82 -10.43 19.07
C ALA A 62 10.30 -11.89 19.21
N GLY A 63 9.63 -12.79 18.50
CA GLY A 63 10.15 -14.09 18.17
C GLY A 63 11.39 -13.80 17.36
N HIS A 64 12.47 -14.47 17.77
CA HIS A 64 13.63 -14.74 16.95
C HIS A 64 13.23 -14.69 15.47
N VAL A 65 13.64 -13.65 14.74
CA VAL A 65 13.50 -13.65 13.29
C VAL A 65 14.55 -14.63 12.84
N ASP A 66 14.17 -15.92 12.82
CA ASP A 66 14.96 -16.95 12.17
C ASP A 66 15.35 -16.41 10.79
N PRO A 67 16.59 -16.66 10.33
CA PRO A 67 16.96 -16.33 8.96
C PRO A 67 15.83 -16.81 8.04
N PRO A 68 15.36 -15.97 7.08
CA PRO A 68 14.25 -16.32 6.22
C PRO A 68 14.45 -17.75 5.73
N PRO A 69 13.44 -18.64 5.82
CA PRO A 69 13.64 -20.05 5.55
C PRO A 69 14.18 -20.22 4.13
N ASP A 70 15.50 -20.37 4.02
CA ASP A 70 16.19 -20.38 2.75
C ASP A 70 15.78 -21.64 1.99
N GLY A 71 15.05 -21.44 0.88
CA GLY A 71 15.01 -22.37 -0.24
C GLY A 71 14.49 -23.80 0.03
N GLY A 72 13.66 -24.02 1.04
CA GLY A 72 13.03 -25.33 1.27
C GLY A 72 12.10 -25.77 0.13
N LEU A 73 11.74 -27.06 0.10
CA LEU A 73 10.85 -27.64 -0.92
C LEU A 73 9.51 -26.87 -1.02
N THR A 74 8.99 -26.39 0.11
CA THR A 74 7.79 -25.55 0.20
C THR A 74 7.94 -24.22 -0.54
N ALA A 75 9.12 -23.59 -0.49
CA ALA A 75 9.39 -22.34 -1.21
C ALA A 75 9.38 -22.60 -2.73
N TRP A 76 10.01 -23.69 -3.18
CA TRP A 76 10.01 -24.09 -4.59
C TRP A 76 8.61 -24.45 -5.10
N LEU A 77 7.80 -25.16 -4.31
CA LEU A 77 6.41 -25.46 -4.66
C LEU A 77 5.58 -24.19 -4.83
N THR A 78 5.83 -23.18 -3.98
CA THR A 78 5.14 -21.88 -4.08
C THR A 78 5.52 -21.15 -5.36
N VAL A 79 6.80 -21.17 -5.74
CA VAL A 79 7.29 -20.57 -7.00
C VAL A 79 6.71 -21.28 -8.23
N ILE A 80 6.69 -22.61 -8.22
CA ILE A 80 6.09 -23.38 -9.33
C ILE A 80 4.58 -23.13 -9.41
N GLY A 81 3.89 -23.09 -8.27
CA GLY A 81 2.45 -22.81 -8.20
C GLY A 81 2.10 -21.40 -8.71
N SER A 82 2.89 -20.39 -8.34
CA SER A 82 2.68 -19.02 -8.84
C SER A 82 3.01 -18.90 -10.33
N ALA A 83 4.06 -19.57 -10.81
CA ALA A 83 4.40 -19.61 -12.23
C ALA A 83 3.29 -20.26 -13.08
N PHE A 84 2.71 -21.37 -12.61
CA PHE A 84 1.59 -22.00 -13.28
C PHE A 84 0.33 -21.13 -13.27
N SER A 85 0.07 -20.43 -12.16
CA SER A 85 -1.06 -19.49 -12.06
C SER A 85 -0.91 -18.34 -13.07
N ILE A 86 0.28 -17.74 -13.16
CA ILE A 86 0.59 -16.69 -14.14
C ILE A 86 0.43 -17.22 -15.57
N LEU A 87 0.93 -18.43 -15.85
CA LEU A 87 0.80 -19.04 -17.17
C LEU A 87 -0.67 -19.27 -17.55
N CYS A 88 -1.52 -19.69 -16.62
CA CYS A 88 -2.95 -19.87 -16.89
C CYS A 88 -3.63 -18.54 -17.22
N VAL A 89 -3.41 -17.50 -16.41
CA VAL A 89 -4.02 -16.18 -16.63
C VAL A 89 -3.57 -15.59 -17.96
N LEU A 90 -2.26 -15.60 -18.24
CA LEU A 90 -1.72 -15.05 -19.49
C LEU A 90 -2.11 -15.89 -20.72
N GLY A 91 -2.14 -17.21 -20.57
CA GLY A 91 -2.56 -18.14 -21.62
C GLY A 91 -4.03 -17.95 -22.01
N LEU A 92 -4.92 -17.78 -21.03
CA LEU A 92 -6.33 -17.51 -21.28
C LEU A 92 -6.56 -16.16 -21.97
N VAL A 93 -5.89 -15.10 -21.52
CA VAL A 93 -5.99 -13.77 -22.14
C VAL A 93 -5.49 -13.78 -23.58
N THR A 94 -4.35 -14.43 -23.83
CA THR A 94 -3.74 -14.50 -25.16
C THR A 94 -4.56 -15.39 -26.10
N GLY A 95 -5.07 -16.51 -25.59
CA GLY A 95 -5.98 -17.40 -26.32
C GLY A 95 -7.28 -16.69 -26.72
N ALA A 96 -7.90 -15.96 -25.80
CA ALA A 96 -9.12 -15.20 -26.08
C ALA A 96 -8.90 -14.15 -27.18
N GLY A 97 -7.80 -13.40 -27.13
CA GLY A 97 -7.47 -12.41 -28.18
C GLY A 97 -7.21 -13.03 -29.55
N GLN A 98 -6.51 -14.17 -29.60
CA GLN A 98 -6.24 -14.87 -30.85
C GLN A 98 -7.52 -15.50 -31.43
N LEU A 99 -8.38 -16.07 -30.59
CA LEU A 99 -9.69 -16.58 -30.98
C LEU A 99 -10.61 -15.48 -31.48
N GLN A 100 -10.59 -14.30 -30.86
CA GLN A 100 -11.33 -13.14 -31.32
C GLN A 100 -10.98 -12.77 -32.77
N ALA A 101 -9.68 -12.68 -33.07
CA ALA A 101 -9.20 -12.39 -34.42
C ALA A 101 -9.52 -13.52 -35.42
N TYR A 102 -9.46 -14.78 -34.97
CA TYR A 102 -9.81 -15.93 -35.79
C TYR A 102 -11.30 -16.01 -36.11
N TYR A 103 -12.17 -15.76 -35.12
CA TYR A 103 -13.62 -15.75 -35.29
C TYR A 103 -14.08 -14.62 -36.19
N LEU A 104 -13.52 -13.41 -36.06
CA LEU A 104 -13.79 -12.29 -36.97
C LEU A 104 -13.42 -12.63 -38.42
N LYS A 105 -12.41 -13.47 -38.65
CA LYS A 105 -12.00 -13.88 -40.00
C LYS A 105 -12.82 -15.04 -40.59
N HIS A 106 -13.31 -15.97 -39.78
CA HIS A 106 -13.96 -17.20 -40.28
C HIS A 106 -15.45 -17.30 -39.92
N GLN A 107 -15.78 -17.50 -38.64
CA GLN A 107 -17.13 -17.86 -38.19
C GLN A 107 -18.07 -16.66 -38.05
N LEU A 108 -17.55 -15.48 -37.74
CA LEU A 108 -18.29 -14.26 -37.44
C LEU A 108 -18.01 -13.16 -38.47
N SER A 109 -17.72 -13.51 -39.73
CA SER A 109 -17.48 -12.50 -40.79
C SER A 109 -18.69 -11.57 -41.04
N ASN A 110 -19.89 -12.01 -40.65
CA ASN A 110 -21.13 -11.25 -40.73
C ASN A 110 -21.36 -10.29 -39.54
N TYR A 111 -20.61 -10.43 -38.45
CA TYR A 111 -20.74 -9.56 -37.27
C TYR A 111 -19.71 -8.42 -37.33
N SER A 112 -20.15 -7.22 -36.97
CA SER A 112 -19.27 -6.05 -36.91
C SER A 112 -18.18 -6.25 -35.86
N THR A 113 -16.94 -5.90 -36.20
CA THR A 113 -15.77 -5.92 -35.30
C THR A 113 -16.05 -5.23 -33.96
N SER A 114 -16.88 -4.18 -33.96
CA SER A 114 -17.29 -3.46 -32.75
C SER A 114 -18.08 -4.36 -31.77
N THR A 115 -18.97 -5.22 -32.29
CA THR A 115 -19.79 -6.16 -31.52
C THR A 115 -18.99 -7.28 -30.88
N VAL A 116 -17.79 -7.56 -31.37
CA VAL A 116 -16.89 -8.55 -30.73
C VAL A 116 -15.88 -7.84 -29.82
N ALA A 117 -15.44 -6.64 -30.20
CA ALA A 117 -14.47 -5.86 -29.45
C ALA A 117 -14.95 -5.47 -28.05
N TRP A 118 -16.24 -5.15 -27.86
CA TRP A 118 -16.73 -4.76 -26.52
C TRP A 118 -16.64 -5.90 -25.49
N ILE A 119 -16.72 -7.16 -25.91
CA ILE A 119 -16.60 -8.33 -25.01
C ILE A 119 -15.17 -8.44 -24.48
N ALA A 120 -14.18 -8.26 -25.36
CA ALA A 120 -12.78 -8.24 -24.94
C ALA A 120 -12.45 -7.00 -24.10
N SER A 121 -13.03 -5.85 -24.44
CA SER A 121 -12.88 -4.63 -23.63
C SER A 121 -13.48 -4.81 -22.24
N THR A 122 -14.68 -5.38 -22.08
CA THR A 122 -15.29 -5.62 -20.76
C THR A 122 -14.49 -6.64 -19.95
N GLN A 123 -13.96 -7.68 -20.58
CA GLN A 123 -13.07 -8.65 -19.94
C GLN A 123 -11.83 -7.97 -19.35
N ILE A 124 -11.14 -7.13 -20.14
CA ILE A 124 -9.95 -6.40 -19.70
C ILE A 124 -10.32 -5.40 -18.60
N THR A 125 -11.39 -4.62 -18.78
CA THR A 125 -11.86 -3.66 -17.77
C THR A 125 -12.19 -4.34 -16.44
N LEU A 126 -12.86 -5.49 -16.45
CA LEU A 126 -13.17 -6.25 -15.22
C LEU A 126 -11.91 -6.83 -14.57
N THR A 127 -10.94 -7.27 -15.38
CA THR A 127 -9.67 -7.82 -14.87
C THR A 127 -8.85 -6.75 -14.17
N PHE A 128 -8.66 -5.58 -14.80
CA PHE A 128 -7.90 -4.47 -14.20
C PHE A 128 -8.70 -3.76 -13.10
N GLY A 129 -10.03 -3.62 -13.24
CA GLY A 129 -10.90 -3.08 -12.20
C GLY A 129 -10.92 -3.95 -10.95
N GLY A 130 -10.97 -5.27 -11.13
CA GLY A 130 -10.84 -6.24 -10.04
C GLY A 130 -9.46 -6.19 -9.38
N ALA A 131 -8.39 -5.90 -10.12
CA ALA A 131 -7.05 -5.74 -9.56
C ALA A 131 -6.96 -4.56 -8.58
N VAL A 132 -7.66 -3.44 -8.85
CA VAL A 132 -7.74 -2.29 -7.92
C VAL A 132 -8.40 -2.70 -6.60
N ILE A 133 -9.53 -3.41 -6.69
CA ILE A 133 -10.25 -3.91 -5.51
C ILE A 133 -9.38 -4.91 -4.76
N SER A 134 -8.74 -5.84 -5.47
CA SER A 134 -7.84 -6.83 -4.87
C SER A 134 -6.65 -6.17 -4.17
N GLY A 135 -6.12 -5.07 -4.70
CA GLY A 135 -5.04 -4.31 -4.07
C GLY A 135 -5.45 -3.70 -2.74
N ALA A 136 -6.62 -3.08 -2.68
CA ALA A 136 -7.19 -2.58 -1.42
C ALA A 136 -7.48 -3.72 -0.43
N LEU A 137 -7.92 -4.88 -0.94
CA LEU A 137 -8.17 -6.06 -0.14
C LEU A 137 -6.87 -6.69 0.41
N PHE A 138 -5.76 -6.62 -0.33
CA PHE A 138 -4.42 -7.04 0.11
C PHE A 138 -3.86 -6.15 1.22
N ASP A 139 -4.25 -4.87 1.27
CA ASP A 139 -3.85 -3.94 2.33
C ASP A 139 -4.66 -4.17 3.61
N ALA A 140 -5.95 -4.49 3.47
CA ALA A 140 -6.85 -4.73 4.61
C ALA A 140 -6.76 -6.16 5.20
N TYR A 141 -6.41 -7.17 4.40
CA TYR A 141 -6.35 -8.57 4.82
C TYR A 141 -4.94 -9.13 4.67
N SER A 142 -4.53 -9.99 5.62
CA SER A 142 -3.24 -10.67 5.56
C SER A 142 -3.09 -11.45 4.24
N ALA A 143 -1.89 -11.45 3.63
CA ALA A 143 -1.68 -11.98 2.27
C ALA A 143 -2.00 -13.49 2.12
N ARG A 144 -1.90 -14.27 3.21
CA ARG A 144 -2.09 -15.74 3.18
C ARG A 144 -3.50 -16.20 2.77
N PRO A 145 -4.60 -15.77 3.43
CA PRO A 145 -5.96 -16.18 3.03
C PRO A 145 -6.32 -15.75 1.61
N LEU A 146 -5.81 -14.60 1.15
CA LEU A 146 -6.13 -14.06 -0.16
C LEU A 146 -5.49 -14.87 -1.29
N VAL A 147 -4.24 -15.32 -1.10
CA VAL A 147 -3.55 -16.22 -2.03
C VAL A 147 -4.18 -17.61 -2.05
N MET A 148 -4.65 -18.12 -0.91
CA MET A 148 -5.36 -19.41 -0.86
C MET A 148 -6.67 -19.36 -1.64
N ALA A 149 -7.47 -18.30 -1.44
CA ALA A 149 -8.73 -18.12 -2.15
C ALA A 149 -8.54 -18.05 -3.68
N SER A 150 -7.53 -17.31 -4.15
CA SER A 150 -7.26 -17.18 -5.59
C SER A 150 -6.73 -18.48 -6.20
N THR A 151 -5.93 -19.25 -5.47
CA THR A 151 -5.42 -20.54 -5.96
C THR A 151 -6.55 -21.56 -6.12
N ILE A 152 -7.43 -21.65 -5.12
CA ILE A 152 -8.60 -22.56 -5.18
C ILE A 152 -9.54 -22.14 -6.32
N GLY A 153 -9.80 -20.84 -6.46
CA GLY A 153 -10.64 -20.31 -7.53
C GLY A 153 -10.09 -20.61 -8.92
N GLN A 154 -8.80 -20.43 -9.15
CA GLN A 154 -8.16 -20.72 -10.44
C GLN A 154 -8.15 -22.21 -10.78
N VAL A 155 -7.81 -23.07 -9.82
CA VAL A 155 -7.86 -24.53 -10.01
C VAL A 155 -9.29 -24.98 -10.30
N GLY A 156 -10.28 -24.47 -9.56
CA GLY A 156 -11.69 -24.76 -9.82
C GLY A 156 -12.14 -24.33 -11.21
N SER A 157 -11.73 -23.14 -11.65
CA SER A 157 -12.04 -22.64 -13.01
C SER A 157 -11.43 -23.50 -14.10
N LEU A 158 -10.21 -24.00 -13.91
CA LEU A 158 -9.54 -24.90 -14.87
C LEU A 158 -10.25 -26.26 -14.96
N VAL A 159 -10.61 -26.84 -13.82
CA VAL A 159 -11.31 -28.13 -13.77
C VAL A 159 -12.70 -28.01 -14.39
N ALA A 160 -13.43 -26.93 -14.09
CA ALA A 160 -14.74 -26.67 -14.67
C ALA A 160 -14.70 -26.43 -16.19
N LEU A 161 -13.62 -25.86 -16.72
CA LEU A 161 -13.43 -25.69 -18.16
C LEU A 161 -13.05 -27.01 -18.86
N ALA A 162 -12.45 -27.94 -18.13
CA ALA A 162 -11.99 -29.23 -18.65
C ALA A 162 -13.06 -30.34 -18.63
N CYS A 163 -14.17 -30.14 -17.92
CA CYS A 163 -15.34 -31.03 -17.88
C CYS A 163 -16.45 -30.55 -18.81
#